data_AF-A0A0H5DCL8-F1
#
_entry.id   AF-A0A0H5DCL8-F1
#
_cell.length_a   1.000
_cell.length_b   1.000
_cell.length_c   1.000
_cell.angle_alpha   90.00
_cell.angle_beta   90.00
_cell.angle_gamma   90.00
#
_symmetry.space_group_name_H-M   'P 1'
#
loop_
_entity.id
_entity.type
_entity.pdbx_description
1 polymer ?
#
loop_
_entity_poly.entity_id
_entity_poly.type
_entity_poly.pdbx_seq_one_letter_code
_entity_poly.pdbx_strand_id
1 'polypeptide(L)'
;MSHDTPLLHMICGKIAAGKSTLAKELAKADHTILISEDTWLHALFGDQMAGLQDYVRCAARLRTVLGPHVAQLLQAGSCVVLDFPANTVETRAWMRGILDQSGADHCLHLLAPPDDVCIARMHARTATGDHPFALSEAQFHRVSKHFVPPQPEEGFKILRHDAR
;
A
#
# COMPACT_ATOMS: atom_id res chain seq x y z
N MET A 1 5.62 -16.03 27.86
CA MET A 1 5.20 -16.29 26.47
C MET A 1 6.06 -15.40 25.60
N SER A 2 6.84 -15.96 24.67
CA SER A 2 7.51 -15.16 23.64
C SER A 2 6.41 -14.58 22.76
N HIS A 3 6.06 -13.32 22.96
CA HIS A 3 5.24 -12.62 21.99
C HIS A 3 6.11 -12.49 20.74
N ASP A 4 5.71 -13.13 19.64
CA ASP A 4 6.33 -12.86 18.35
C ASP A 4 6.26 -11.36 18.10
N THR A 5 7.38 -10.76 17.72
CA THR A 5 7.46 -9.33 17.43
C THR A 5 6.46 -9.01 16.32
N PRO A 6 5.50 -8.09 16.54
CA PRO A 6 4.51 -7.73 15.55
C PRO A 6 5.16 -7.25 14.26
N LEU A 7 4.53 -7.57 13.13
CA LEU A 7 5.05 -7.30 11.79
C LEU A 7 4.20 -6.24 11.09
N LEU A 8 4.85 -5.20 10.59
CA LEU A 8 4.24 -4.28 9.63
C LEU A 8 4.53 -4.74 8.20
N HIS A 9 3.48 -5.15 7.49
CA HIS A 9 3.53 -5.45 6.07
C HIS A 9 3.21 -4.19 5.26
N MET A 10 4.10 -3.83 4.35
CA MET A 10 3.94 -2.73 3.40
C MET A 10 4.03 -3.27 1.99
N ILE A 11 3.31 -2.67 1.05
CA ILE A 11 3.22 -3.22 -0.31
C ILE A 11 3.62 -2.16 -1.34
N CYS A 12 4.68 -2.47 -2.09
CA CYS A 12 5.22 -1.62 -3.14
C CYS A 12 4.97 -2.26 -4.52
N GLY A 13 4.48 -1.46 -5.46
CA GLY A 13 4.25 -1.92 -6.83
C GLY A 13 3.40 -0.94 -7.63
N LYS A 14 3.47 -1.07 -8.95
CA LYS A 14 2.66 -0.27 -9.89
C LYS A 14 1.16 -0.53 -9.73
N ILE A 15 0.33 0.30 -10.36
CA ILE A 15 -1.12 0.07 -10.44
C ILE A 15 -1.35 -1.32 -11.05
N ALA A 16 -2.40 -2.02 -10.59
CA ALA A 16 -2.75 -3.36 -11.06
C ALA A 16 -1.66 -4.46 -10.88
N ALA A 17 -0.60 -4.20 -10.12
CA ALA A 17 0.44 -5.19 -9.82
C ALA A 17 -0.03 -6.36 -8.92
N GLY A 18 -1.24 -6.30 -8.36
CA GLY A 18 -1.78 -7.33 -7.46
C GLY A 18 -1.67 -7.00 -5.96
N LYS A 19 -1.33 -5.75 -5.61
CA LYS A 19 -1.09 -5.30 -4.23
C LYS A 19 -2.22 -5.63 -3.26
N SER A 20 -3.44 -5.17 -3.54
CA SER A 20 -4.60 -5.42 -2.67
C SER A 20 -4.98 -6.90 -2.57
N THR A 21 -4.67 -7.71 -3.59
CA THR A 21 -4.83 -9.17 -3.51
C THR A 21 -3.85 -9.75 -2.50
N LEU A 22 -2.56 -9.41 -2.60
CA LEU A 22 -1.56 -9.83 -1.62
C LEU A 22 -1.89 -9.31 -0.22
N ALA A 23 -2.38 -8.07 -0.09
CA ALA A 23 -2.77 -7.48 1.18
C ALA A 23 -3.84 -8.32 1.91
N LYS A 24 -4.86 -8.73 1.17
CA LYS A 24 -5.94 -9.59 1.67
C LYS A 24 -5.42 -10.98 2.06
N GLU A 25 -4.48 -11.55 1.30
CA GLU A 25 -3.88 -12.84 1.65
C GLU A 25 -3.02 -12.75 2.92
N LEU A 26 -2.19 -11.72 3.06
CA LEU A 26 -1.38 -11.49 4.27
C LEU A 26 -2.25 -11.29 5.52
N ALA A 27 -3.39 -10.61 5.36
CA ALA A 27 -4.31 -10.33 6.45
C ALA A 27 -5.10 -11.56 6.96
N LYS A 28 -4.97 -12.73 6.31
CA LYS A 28 -5.55 -13.98 6.81
C LYS A 28 -4.75 -14.60 7.96
N ALA A 29 -3.51 -14.12 8.19
CA ALA A 29 -2.71 -14.56 9.32
C ALA A 29 -3.37 -14.15 10.65
N ASP A 30 -3.16 -14.94 11.69
CA ASP A 30 -3.68 -14.65 13.03
C ASP A 30 -3.19 -13.28 13.52
N HIS A 31 -4.03 -12.60 14.30
CA HIS A 31 -3.74 -11.28 14.89
C HIS A 31 -3.26 -10.21 13.90
N THR A 32 -3.69 -10.30 12.64
CA THR A 32 -3.28 -9.37 11.58
C THR A 32 -4.43 -8.49 11.11
N ILE A 33 -4.22 -7.18 11.13
CA ILE A 33 -5.23 -6.17 10.75
C ILE A 33 -4.90 -5.60 9.38
N LEU A 34 -5.85 -5.65 8.44
CA LEU A 34 -5.75 -4.97 7.14
C LEU A 34 -6.27 -3.54 7.24
N ILE A 35 -5.47 -2.58 6.80
CA ILE A 35 -5.88 -1.18 6.62
C ILE A 35 -5.70 -0.81 5.16
N SER A 36 -6.81 -0.53 4.48
CA SER A 36 -6.86 -0.21 3.05
C SER A 36 -7.03 1.30 2.82
N GLU A 37 -6.06 1.93 2.15
CA GLU A 37 -6.12 3.36 1.82
C GLU A 37 -7.40 3.69 1.04
N ASP A 38 -7.69 2.93 -0.01
CA ASP A 38 -8.86 3.14 -0.88
C ASP A 38 -10.17 3.12 -0.08
N THR A 39 -10.30 2.20 0.88
CA THR A 39 -11.51 2.09 1.72
C THR A 39 -11.72 3.35 2.57
N TRP A 40 -10.65 3.81 3.24
CA TRP A 40 -10.70 4.99 4.10
C TRP A 40 -10.86 6.28 3.31
N LEU A 41 -10.14 6.43 2.19
CA LEU A 41 -10.25 7.60 1.33
C LEU A 41 -11.64 7.71 0.70
N HIS A 42 -12.20 6.60 0.22
CA HIS A 42 -13.56 6.59 -0.33
C HIS A 42 -14.59 7.02 0.71
N ALA A 43 -14.53 6.44 1.92
CA ALA A 43 -15.48 6.74 2.99
C ALA A 43 -15.38 8.17 3.54
N LEU A 44 -14.17 8.73 3.65
CA LEU A 44 -13.95 10.03 4.28
C LEU A 44 -13.90 11.21 3.31
N PHE A 45 -13.49 10.96 2.06
CA PHE A 45 -13.18 12.03 1.09
C PHE A 45 -13.72 11.74 -0.32
N GLY A 46 -14.63 10.76 -0.48
CA GLY A 46 -15.13 10.36 -1.81
C GLY A 46 -15.71 11.51 -2.64
N ASP A 47 -16.33 12.49 -1.99
CA ASP A 47 -16.88 13.72 -2.59
C ASP A 47 -15.83 14.81 -2.86
N GLN A 48 -14.62 14.67 -2.32
CA GLN A 48 -13.54 15.66 -2.38
C GLN A 48 -12.38 15.24 -3.32
N MET A 49 -12.48 14.09 -3.99
CA MET A 49 -11.43 13.54 -4.85
C MET A 49 -11.84 13.53 -6.33
N ALA A 50 -11.69 14.67 -7.01
CA ALA A 50 -11.99 14.81 -8.44
C ALA A 50 -10.78 14.49 -9.33
N GLY A 51 -9.56 14.57 -8.80
CA GLY A 51 -8.34 14.27 -9.53
C GLY A 51 -7.14 13.89 -8.66
N LEU A 52 -5.98 13.72 -9.31
CA LEU A 52 -4.75 13.23 -8.65
C LEU A 52 -4.27 14.17 -7.54
N GLN A 53 -4.38 15.49 -7.71
CA GLN A 53 -3.96 16.45 -6.69
C GLN A 53 -4.83 16.36 -5.43
N ASP A 54 -6.13 16.15 -5.59
CA ASP A 54 -7.05 15.94 -4.47
C ASP A 54 -6.71 14.65 -3.73
N TYR A 55 -6.45 13.57 -4.48
CA TYR A 55 -5.99 12.31 -3.90
C TYR A 55 -4.73 12.52 -3.06
N VAL A 56 -3.69 13.17 -3.59
CA VAL A 56 -2.44 13.42 -2.86
C VAL A 56 -2.71 14.19 -1.56
N ARG A 57 -3.54 15.23 -1.62
CA ARG A 57 -3.94 16.03 -0.45
C ARG A 57 -4.69 15.19 0.59
N CYS A 58 -5.68 14.41 0.17
CA CYS A 58 -6.49 13.59 1.08
C CYS A 58 -5.69 12.42 1.67
N ALA A 59 -4.86 11.75 0.87
CA ALA A 59 -3.94 10.71 1.31
C ALA A 59 -2.92 11.25 2.33
N ALA A 60 -2.38 12.45 2.12
CA ALA A 60 -1.51 13.09 3.10
C ALA A 60 -2.23 13.33 4.44
N ARG A 61 -3.47 13.86 4.42
CA ARG A 61 -4.27 14.05 5.65
C ARG A 61 -4.62 12.73 6.34
N LEU A 62 -4.89 11.67 5.58
CA LEU A 62 -5.17 10.37 6.14
C LEU A 62 -3.94 9.79 6.86
N ARG A 63 -2.76 9.91 6.24
CA ARG A 63 -1.49 9.43 6.79
C ARG A 63 -1.10 10.09 8.12
N THR A 64 -1.44 11.38 8.33
CA THR A 64 -1.15 12.07 9.61
C THR A 64 -1.93 11.47 10.78
N VAL A 65 -3.14 10.97 10.54
CA VAL A 65 -3.97 10.35 11.57
C VAL A 65 -3.63 8.87 11.74
N LEU A 66 -3.46 8.13 10.63
CA LEU A 66 -3.24 6.69 10.70
C LEU A 66 -1.85 6.30 11.21
N GLY A 67 -0.79 7.07 10.90
CA GLY A 67 0.57 6.69 11.29
C GLY A 67 0.72 6.37 12.79
N PRO A 68 0.36 7.30 13.70
CA PRO A 68 0.40 7.04 15.15
C PRO A 68 -0.53 5.91 15.61
N HIS A 69 -1.68 5.74 14.97
CA HIS A 69 -2.62 4.68 15.33
C HIS A 69 -2.09 3.29 14.96
N VAL A 70 -1.47 3.17 13.78
CA VAL A 70 -0.80 1.93 13.36
C VAL A 70 0.34 1.58 14.30
N ALA A 71 1.13 2.57 14.73
CA ALA A 71 2.19 2.34 15.69
C ALA A 71 1.65 1.79 17.03
N GLN A 72 0.52 2.32 17.52
CA GLN A 72 -0.15 1.81 18.72
C GLN A 72 -0.67 0.38 18.56
N LEU A 73 -1.24 0.03 17.41
CA LEU A 73 -1.70 -1.34 17.12
C LEU A 73 -0.54 -2.34 17.15
N LEU A 74 0.60 -1.96 16.56
CA LEU A 74 1.82 -2.76 16.58
C LEU A 74 2.36 -2.90 18.01
N GLN A 75 2.43 -1.81 18.78
CA GLN A 75 2.86 -1.85 20.19
C GLN A 75 1.92 -2.70 21.06
N ALA A 76 0.64 -2.77 20.72
CA ALA A 76 -0.34 -3.62 21.39
C ALA A 76 -0.26 -5.10 21.01
N GLY A 77 0.67 -5.49 20.11
CA GLY A 77 0.91 -6.89 19.76
C GLY A 77 0.24 -7.34 18.46
N SER A 78 -0.45 -6.46 17.72
CA SER A 78 -1.12 -6.84 16.47
C SER A 78 -0.23 -6.62 15.26
N CYS A 79 -0.19 -7.57 14.33
CA CYS A 79 0.41 -7.36 13.01
C CYS A 79 -0.49 -6.45 12.17
N VAL A 80 0.09 -5.67 11.26
CA VAL A 80 -0.67 -4.76 10.40
C VAL A 80 -0.24 -4.92 8.96
N VAL A 81 -1.21 -4.99 8.04
CA VAL A 81 -1.00 -4.89 6.60
C VAL A 81 -1.50 -3.52 6.14
N LEU A 82 -0.59 -2.68 5.67
CA LEU A 82 -0.91 -1.41 5.03
C LEU A 82 -1.05 -1.60 3.52
N ASP A 83 -2.30 -1.68 3.05
CA ASP A 83 -2.63 -1.58 1.62
C ASP A 83 -2.67 -0.10 1.21
N PHE A 84 -1.49 0.52 1.33
CA PHE A 84 -1.15 1.88 0.92
C PHE A 84 -0.05 1.78 -0.15
N PRO A 85 -0.03 2.67 -1.15
CA PRO A 85 0.96 2.60 -2.20
C PRO A 85 2.34 3.04 -1.69
N ALA A 86 3.23 2.08 -1.41
CA ALA A 86 4.63 2.35 -1.08
C ALA A 86 5.48 2.70 -2.34
N ASN A 87 4.86 3.31 -3.35
CA ASN A 87 5.45 3.54 -4.68
C ASN A 87 6.33 4.80 -4.74
N THR A 88 6.23 5.72 -3.78
CA THR A 88 7.09 6.90 -3.68
C THR A 88 8.02 6.81 -2.47
N VAL A 89 9.15 7.52 -2.54
CA VAL A 89 10.08 7.66 -1.41
C VAL A 89 9.40 8.33 -0.21
N GLU A 90 8.55 9.34 -0.46
CA GLU A 90 7.82 10.05 0.60
C GLU A 90 6.88 9.13 1.38
N THR A 91 6.08 8.29 0.69
CA THR A 91 5.18 7.35 1.36
C THR A 91 5.97 6.32 2.16
N ARG A 92 7.11 5.86 1.65
CA ARG A 92 7.98 4.94 2.38
C ARG A 92 8.65 5.60 3.59
N ALA A 93 9.06 6.86 3.49
CA ALA A 93 9.57 7.60 4.64
C ALA A 93 8.52 7.73 5.76
N TRP A 94 7.25 7.97 5.41
CA TRP A 94 6.16 7.93 6.38
C TRP A 94 5.99 6.55 7.03
N MET A 95 6.02 5.47 6.23
CA MET A 95 5.97 4.10 6.76
C MET A 95 7.15 3.77 7.68
N ARG A 96 8.35 4.30 7.37
CA ARG A 96 9.53 4.19 8.23
C ARG A 96 9.31 4.87 9.57
N GLY A 97 8.71 6.06 9.58
CA GLY A 97 8.35 6.75 10.83
C GLY A 97 7.41 5.94 11.75
N ILE A 98 6.52 5.10 11.19
CA ILE A 98 5.68 4.18 11.98
C ILE A 98 6.54 3.12 12.69
N LEU A 99 7.58 2.63 11.99
CA LEU A 99 8.47 1.61 12.51
C LEU A 99 9.40 2.18 13.58
N ASP A 100 9.91 3.38 13.37
CA ASP A 100 10.71 4.09 14.36
C ASP A 100 9.92 4.36 15.65
N GLN A 101 8.61 4.58 15.55
CA GLN A 101 7.72 4.76 16.70
C GLN A 101 7.35 3.45 17.38
N SER A 102 7.10 2.39 16.62
CA SER A 102 6.57 1.13 17.16
C SER A 102 7.66 0.15 17.62
N GLY A 103 8.86 0.21 17.04
CA GLY A 103 9.91 -0.81 17.22
C GLY A 103 9.55 -2.19 16.65
N ALA A 104 8.47 -2.27 15.88
CA ALA A 104 8.00 -3.50 15.25
C ALA A 104 8.97 -4.00 14.18
N ASP A 105 8.88 -5.31 13.87
CA ASP A 105 9.54 -5.82 12.68
C ASP A 105 8.76 -5.39 11.41
N HIS A 106 9.36 -5.51 10.23
CA HIS A 106 8.75 -5.07 8.99
C HIS A 106 9.09 -5.93 7.78
N CYS A 107 8.18 -5.92 6.80
CA CYS A 107 8.43 -6.47 5.47
C CYS A 107 7.84 -5.55 4.39
N LEU A 108 8.66 -5.16 3.42
CA LEU A 108 8.23 -4.44 2.22
C LEU A 108 8.09 -5.44 1.07
N HIS A 109 6.85 -5.78 0.74
CA HIS A 109 6.50 -6.69 -0.34
C HIS A 109 6.55 -5.93 -1.68
N LEU A 110 7.50 -6.29 -2.53
CA LEU A 110 7.68 -5.66 -3.85
C LEU A 110 7.06 -6.53 -4.95
N LEU A 111 6.05 -5.99 -5.62
CA LEU A 111 5.43 -6.53 -6.82
C LEU A 111 5.80 -5.64 -8.01
N ALA A 112 6.65 -6.16 -8.91
CA ALA A 112 7.09 -5.46 -10.10
C ALA A 112 6.84 -6.27 -11.38
N PRO A 113 5.59 -6.70 -11.66
CA PRO A 113 5.27 -7.31 -12.95
C PRO A 113 5.56 -6.31 -14.10
N PRO A 114 5.81 -6.82 -15.31
CA PRO A 114 5.88 -6.02 -16.53
C PRO A 114 4.63 -5.13 -16.75
N ASP A 115 4.80 -4.02 -17.48
CA ASP A 115 3.74 -3.04 -17.68
C ASP A 115 2.57 -3.61 -18.50
N ASP A 116 2.85 -4.41 -19.51
CA ASP A 116 1.85 -5.12 -20.32
C ASP A 116 0.97 -6.04 -19.46
N VAL A 117 1.55 -6.74 -18.49
CA VAL A 117 0.80 -7.55 -17.51
C VAL A 117 -0.08 -6.68 -16.62
N CYS A 118 0.43 -5.53 -16.14
CA CYS A 118 -0.36 -4.60 -15.34
C CYS A 118 -1.55 -4.02 -16.13
N ILE A 119 -1.29 -3.61 -17.37
CA ILE A 119 -2.30 -3.02 -18.27
C ILE A 119 -3.37 -4.08 -18.59
N ALA A 120 -2.99 -5.30 -18.92
CA ALA A 120 -3.93 -6.39 -19.17
C ALA A 120 -4.84 -6.66 -17.95
N ARG A 121 -4.28 -6.68 -16.74
CA ARG A 121 -5.04 -6.84 -15.48
C ARG A 121 -5.99 -5.67 -15.22
N MET A 122 -5.55 -4.45 -15.49
CA MET A 122 -6.38 -3.25 -15.36
C MET A 122 -7.60 -3.31 -16.28
N HIS A 123 -7.41 -3.70 -17.55
CA HIS A 123 -8.50 -3.89 -18.50
C HIS A 123 -9.46 -5.01 -18.06
N ALA A 124 -8.94 -6.16 -17.62
CA ALA A 124 -9.77 -7.26 -17.13
C ALA A 124 -10.68 -6.84 -15.96
N ARG A 125 -10.16 -6.08 -14.99
CA ARG A 125 -10.95 -5.55 -13.85
C ARG A 125 -12.00 -4.52 -14.26
N THR A 126 -11.70 -3.73 -15.28
CA THR A 126 -12.64 -2.74 -15.81
C THR A 126 -13.83 -3.46 -16.47
N ALA A 127 -13.57 -4.55 -17.18
CA ALA A 127 -14.60 -5.36 -17.82
C ALA A 127 -15.54 -6.08 -16.83
N THR A 128 -15.08 -6.37 -15.60
CA THR A 128 -15.92 -7.01 -14.56
C THR A 128 -16.72 -6.02 -13.72
N GLY A 129 -16.50 -4.70 -13.86
CA GLY A 129 -17.25 -3.66 -13.13
C GLY A 129 -16.81 -3.47 -11.67
N ASP A 130 -15.72 -4.11 -11.23
CA ASP A 130 -15.29 -4.16 -9.82
C ASP A 130 -14.57 -2.89 -9.32
N HIS A 131 -14.31 -1.89 -10.17
CA HIS A 131 -13.66 -0.65 -9.74
C HIS A 131 -14.28 0.61 -10.37
N PRO A 132 -14.59 1.65 -9.59
CA PRO A 132 -15.15 2.90 -10.09
C PRO A 132 -14.16 3.78 -10.89
N PHE A 133 -12.90 3.35 -11.04
CA PHE A 133 -11.87 4.08 -11.77
C PHE A 133 -11.30 3.23 -12.90
N ALA A 134 -11.97 3.23 -14.05
CA ALA A 134 -11.41 2.74 -15.29
C ALA A 134 -10.27 3.69 -15.73
N LEU A 135 -9.03 3.34 -15.38
CA LEU A 135 -7.87 4.09 -15.82
C LEU A 135 -7.57 3.75 -17.28
N SER A 136 -7.34 4.77 -18.12
CA SER A 136 -6.78 4.56 -19.46
C SER A 136 -5.31 4.17 -19.36
N GLU A 137 -4.77 3.54 -20.42
CA GLU A 137 -3.34 3.22 -20.51
C GLU A 137 -2.45 4.48 -20.34
N ALA A 138 -2.87 5.62 -20.93
CA ALA A 138 -2.17 6.89 -20.73
C ALA A 138 -2.16 7.34 -19.26
N GLN A 139 -3.26 7.10 -18.53
CA GLN A 139 -3.32 7.36 -17.09
C GLN A 139 -2.45 6.39 -16.31
N PHE A 140 -2.42 5.11 -16.68
CA PHE A 140 -1.51 4.12 -16.10
C PHE A 140 -0.06 4.58 -16.20
N HIS A 141 0.41 4.92 -17.41
CA HIS A 141 1.80 5.38 -17.59
C HIS A 141 2.07 6.67 -16.81
N ARG A 142 1.12 7.61 -16.78
CA ARG A 142 1.26 8.86 -16.02
C ARG A 142 1.43 8.59 -14.53
N VAL A 143 0.66 7.70 -13.93
CA VAL A 143 0.81 7.36 -12.51
C VAL A 143 2.06 6.53 -12.26
N SER A 144 2.39 5.60 -13.17
CA SER A 144 3.58 4.76 -13.08
C SER A 144 4.90 5.57 -13.13
N LYS A 145 4.90 6.80 -13.67
CA LYS A 145 6.05 7.71 -13.58
C LYS A 145 6.44 8.09 -12.16
N HIS A 146 5.50 8.02 -11.21
CA HIS A 146 5.77 8.29 -9.80
C HIS A 146 6.31 7.07 -9.06
N PHE A 147 6.32 5.89 -9.68
CA PHE A 147 6.89 4.69 -9.08
C PHE A 147 8.41 4.79 -9.05
N VAL A 148 8.97 4.76 -7.84
CA VAL A 148 10.40 4.64 -7.58
C VAL A 148 10.63 3.35 -6.81
N PRO A 149 11.43 2.40 -7.32
CA PRO A 149 11.73 1.16 -6.60
C PRO A 149 12.44 1.47 -5.28
N PRO A 150 12.19 0.69 -4.21
CA PRO A 150 12.84 0.89 -2.92
C PRO A 150 14.35 0.69 -3.04
N GLN A 151 15.11 1.57 -2.40
CA GLN A 151 16.58 1.53 -2.37
C GLN A 151 17.10 0.97 -1.03
N PRO A 152 18.32 0.38 -1.01
CA PRO A 152 18.90 -0.19 0.21
C PRO A 152 19.00 0.81 1.38
N GLU A 153 19.27 2.09 1.08
CA GLU A 153 19.44 3.17 2.07
C GLU A 153 18.16 3.47 2.85
N GLU A 154 17.00 3.04 2.34
CA GLU A 154 15.71 3.21 3.00
C GLU A 154 15.47 2.19 4.14
N GLY A 155 16.36 1.20 4.31
CA GLY A 155 16.36 0.28 5.46
C GLY A 155 15.22 -0.74 5.51
N PHE A 156 14.55 -1.00 4.38
CA PHE A 156 13.48 -1.99 4.31
C PHE A 156 13.99 -3.42 4.16
N LYS A 157 13.41 -4.37 4.91
CA LYS A 157 13.49 -5.80 4.59
C LYS A 157 12.57 -6.05 3.39
N ILE A 158 13.14 -6.26 2.21
CA ILE A 158 12.37 -6.37 0.96
C ILE A 158 12.14 -7.84 0.61
N LEU A 159 10.88 -8.22 0.42
CA LEU A 159 10.49 -9.51 -0.17
C LEU A 159 9.94 -9.28 -1.58
N ARG A 160 10.63 -9.80 -2.60
CA ARG A 160 10.19 -9.70 -4.00
C ARG A 160 9.21 -10.84 -4.32
N HIS A 161 8.10 -10.49 -4.97
CA HIS A 161 7.11 -11.44 -5.46
C HIS A 161 7.18 -11.49 -6.98
N ASP A 162 7.33 -12.69 -7.52
CA ASP A 162 7.27 -12.89 -8.96
C ASP A 162 5.85 -12.69 -9.48
N ALA A 163 5.75 -12.24 -10.72
CA ALA A 163 4.48 -12.11 -11.42
C ALA A 163 3.89 -13.52 -11.66
N ARG A 164 3.02 -13.99 -10.77
CA ARG A 164 2.08 -15.07 -11.08
C ARG A 164 0.98 -14.55 -11.97
#